data_AF-Q88GN2-F1
#
_entry.id   AF-Q88GN2-F1
#
_cell.length_a   1.000
_cell.length_b   1.000
_cell.length_c   1.000
_cell.angle_alpha   90.00
_cell.angle_beta   90.00
_cell.angle_gamma   90.00
#
_symmetry.space_group_name_H-M   'P 1'
#
loop_
_entity.id
_entity.type
_entity.pdbx_description
1 polymer ?
#
loop_
_entity_poly.entity_id
_entity_poly.type
_entity_poly.pdbx_seq_one_letter_code
_entity_poly.pdbx_strand_id
1 'polypeptide(L)'
;MTSKILHLPKNVRGRDFVVGDLHFKIQDLQRGLQALGFDQAIDRLIAVGDVIDRGPGVREVLQLLDEPWFYSVQGNHEQMLINAYHADPDVRYAAHAMVWWPMIPYESKSVVIEKLRSLPIAIEIESAQGIVGVVHADVPAGVCWQTFVAELENPAIEETALWGRDRIMKHQRDGVPGAWRVCTGHSWIPRPLRLGNVLALDITGGCDGSLAIYCVQDDTIYIDGIPASLDQAERLSDLLAALSEKSQLLKDSLNSNKLIEAQIFAAEVDTIVKLVSTMWMDAKEGLVEQQQFINALHGVSLSKGSRRGAKLDALCSQHTGSQTEGLLRRLINAT
;
A
#
# COMPACT_ATOMS: atom_id res chain seq x y z
N MET A 1 22.54 -17.83 -12.27
CA MET A 1 21.11 -17.44 -12.21
C MET A 1 20.93 -16.74 -10.88
N THR A 2 20.47 -15.49 -10.90
CA THR A 2 20.06 -14.78 -9.68
C THR A 2 18.80 -15.45 -9.15
N SER A 3 18.70 -15.61 -7.82
CA SER A 3 17.51 -16.22 -7.22
C SER A 3 16.30 -15.34 -7.49
N LYS A 4 15.21 -15.90 -8.03
CA LYS A 4 13.94 -15.17 -8.24
C LYS A 4 13.24 -14.83 -6.93
N ILE A 5 13.67 -15.41 -5.81
CA ILE A 5 13.19 -15.08 -4.48
C ILE A 5 14.33 -14.64 -3.56
N LEU A 6 14.04 -13.65 -2.73
CA LEU A 6 14.88 -13.25 -1.59
C LEU A 6 14.11 -13.46 -0.29
N HIS A 7 14.75 -14.13 0.67
CA HIS A 7 14.21 -14.33 2.02
C HIS A 7 14.88 -13.37 2.99
N LEU A 8 14.06 -12.56 3.65
CA LEU A 8 14.47 -11.63 4.69
C LEU A 8 14.07 -12.22 6.05
N PRO A 9 15.04 -12.59 6.91
CA PRO A 9 14.73 -13.07 8.24
C PRO A 9 14.07 -11.96 9.05
N LYS A 10 13.41 -12.35 10.14
CA LYS A 10 12.70 -11.42 11.01
C LYS A 10 13.61 -10.29 11.49
N ASN A 11 13.17 -9.04 11.28
CA ASN A 11 13.86 -7.89 11.85
C ASN A 11 13.58 -7.84 13.36
N VAL A 12 14.59 -8.17 14.16
CA VAL A 12 14.51 -8.18 15.63
C VAL A 12 14.99 -6.87 16.27
N ARG A 13 15.54 -5.95 15.48
CA ARG A 13 16.15 -4.69 15.96
C ARG A 13 15.34 -3.45 15.57
N GLY A 14 14.70 -3.47 14.41
CA GLY A 14 13.89 -2.38 13.89
C GLY A 14 12.61 -2.89 13.23
N ARG A 15 12.09 -2.07 12.33
CA ARG A 15 10.85 -2.29 11.59
C ARG A 15 11.13 -2.55 10.11
N ASP A 16 10.18 -3.23 9.47
CA ASP A 16 10.17 -3.46 8.04
C ASP A 16 9.00 -2.69 7.44
N PHE A 17 9.31 -1.93 6.41
CA PHE A 17 8.34 -1.12 5.69
C PHE A 17 8.24 -1.60 4.25
N VAL A 18 7.02 -1.76 3.74
CA VAL A 18 6.76 -2.07 2.34
C VAL A 18 6.14 -0.86 1.66
N VAL A 19 6.76 -0.35 0.60
CA VAL A 19 6.27 0.83 -0.14
C VAL A 19 5.73 0.43 -1.51
N GLY A 20 4.65 1.09 -1.93
CA GLY A 20 4.11 0.99 -3.29
C GLY A 20 5.09 1.46 -4.37
N ASP A 21 4.63 1.46 -5.63
CA ASP A 21 5.41 1.82 -6.81
C ASP A 21 6.11 3.18 -6.59
N LEU A 22 7.43 3.23 -6.77
CA LEU A 22 8.20 4.44 -6.46
C LEU A 22 8.25 5.40 -7.64
N HIS A 23 8.42 4.91 -8.87
CA HIS A 23 8.54 5.72 -10.08
C HIS A 23 9.41 6.97 -9.90
N PHE A 24 10.65 6.81 -9.42
CA PHE A 24 11.58 7.91 -9.15
C PHE A 24 11.11 9.00 -8.15
N LYS A 25 10.07 8.76 -7.34
CA LYS A 25 9.54 9.72 -6.33
C LYS A 25 10.36 9.76 -5.03
N ILE A 26 11.66 9.97 -5.14
CA ILE A 26 12.58 9.96 -3.98
C ILE A 26 12.23 11.01 -2.93
N GLN A 27 11.78 12.20 -3.34
CA GLN A 27 11.42 13.25 -2.37
C GLN A 27 10.18 12.86 -1.56
N ASP A 28 9.18 12.24 -2.19
CA ASP A 28 8.00 11.73 -1.50
C ASP A 28 8.37 10.60 -0.55
N LEU A 29 9.26 9.70 -1.01
CA LEU A 29 9.75 8.60 -0.20
C LEU A 29 10.45 9.12 1.06
N GLN A 30 11.39 10.05 0.90
CA GLN A 30 12.12 10.65 2.01
C GLN A 30 11.18 11.35 3.00
N ARG A 31 10.18 12.08 2.53
CA ARG A 31 9.15 12.69 3.40
C ARG A 31 8.36 11.66 4.17
N GLY A 32 7.90 10.60 3.50
CA GLY A 32 7.14 9.51 4.12
C GLY A 32 7.95 8.78 5.19
N LEU A 33 9.19 8.40 4.88
CA LEU A 33 10.11 7.75 5.82
C LEU A 33 10.44 8.66 7.01
N GLN A 34 10.67 9.95 6.78
CA GLN A 34 10.91 10.92 7.86
C GLN A 34 9.70 11.03 8.79
N ALA A 35 8.49 11.10 8.24
CA ALA A 35 7.27 11.20 9.04
C ALA A 35 7.02 9.94 9.88
N LEU A 36 7.49 8.77 9.42
CA LEU A 36 7.43 7.49 10.14
C LEU A 36 8.58 7.27 11.12
N GLY A 37 9.52 8.23 11.19
CA GLY A 37 10.73 8.11 12.00
C GLY A 37 11.58 6.90 11.59
N PHE A 38 11.71 6.64 10.29
CA PHE A 38 12.52 5.55 9.74
C PHE A 38 13.99 5.72 10.11
N ASP A 39 14.61 4.66 10.64
CA ASP A 39 16.02 4.63 10.99
C ASP A 39 16.79 3.66 10.08
N GLN A 40 17.57 4.21 9.14
CA GLN A 40 18.38 3.45 8.18
C GLN A 40 19.39 2.48 8.83
N ALA A 41 19.71 2.63 10.12
CA ALA A 41 20.63 1.75 10.83
C ALA A 41 19.98 0.44 11.31
N ILE A 42 18.65 0.40 11.44
CA ILE A 42 17.92 -0.75 12.03
C ILE A 42 16.64 -1.14 11.27
N ASP A 43 16.04 -0.22 10.54
CA ASP A 43 14.84 -0.44 9.74
C ASP A 43 15.21 -0.88 8.32
N ARG A 44 14.29 -1.60 7.66
CA ARG A 44 14.42 -2.00 6.25
C ARG A 44 13.24 -1.46 5.46
N LEU A 45 13.51 -1.00 4.24
CA LEU A 45 12.49 -0.60 3.27
C LEU A 45 12.48 -1.58 2.10
N ILE A 46 11.31 -2.08 1.76
CA ILE A 46 11.07 -3.04 0.68
C ILE A 46 10.09 -2.43 -0.32
N ALA A 47 10.50 -2.17 -1.56
CA ALA A 47 9.61 -1.69 -2.60
C ALA A 47 8.93 -2.85 -3.34
N VAL A 48 7.67 -2.64 -3.74
CA VAL A 48 6.91 -3.56 -4.61
C VAL A 48 7.36 -3.52 -6.09
N GLY A 49 8.51 -2.93 -6.41
CA GLY A 49 8.99 -2.76 -7.77
C GLY A 49 8.55 -1.44 -8.40
N ASP A 50 8.71 -1.33 -9.72
CA ASP A 50 8.47 -0.11 -10.49
C ASP A 50 9.18 1.10 -9.84
N VAL A 51 10.47 0.91 -9.57
CA VAL A 51 11.30 1.93 -8.93
C VAL A 51 11.74 2.99 -9.93
N ILE A 52 11.80 2.60 -11.21
CA ILE A 52 12.15 3.47 -12.33
C ILE A 52 10.92 4.07 -13.03
N ASP A 53 11.19 4.92 -14.01
CA ASP A 53 10.25 5.62 -14.87
C ASP A 53 9.39 6.69 -14.19
N ARG A 54 8.77 7.51 -15.05
CA ARG A 54 7.78 8.57 -14.80
C ARG A 54 8.22 9.77 -13.94
N GLY A 55 8.95 9.56 -12.84
CA GLY A 55 9.38 10.64 -11.94
C GLY A 55 10.78 11.20 -12.22
N PRO A 56 11.21 12.21 -11.44
CA PRO A 56 12.44 12.96 -11.73
C PRO A 56 13.72 12.41 -11.08
N GLY A 57 13.64 11.62 -10.00
CA GLY A 57 14.77 11.15 -9.18
C GLY A 57 15.57 9.97 -9.76
N VAL A 58 16.00 10.07 -11.03
CA VAL A 58 16.70 8.99 -11.75
C VAL A 58 17.97 8.55 -11.03
N ARG A 59 18.85 9.51 -10.70
CA ARG A 59 20.16 9.20 -10.08
C ARG A 59 19.98 8.64 -8.68
N GLU A 60 19.08 9.24 -7.92
CA GLU A 60 18.84 8.96 -6.53
C GLU A 60 18.25 7.56 -6.32
N VAL A 61 17.32 7.10 -7.17
CA VAL A 61 16.84 5.70 -7.11
C VAL A 61 17.94 4.71 -7.47
N LEU A 62 18.76 5.00 -8.48
CA LEU A 62 19.86 4.09 -8.86
C LEU A 62 20.92 3.94 -7.77
N GLN A 63 21.08 4.98 -6.93
CA GLN A 63 21.91 4.94 -5.72
C GLN A 63 21.18 4.22 -4.57
N LEU A 64 19.87 4.44 -4.42
CA LEU A 64 19.04 3.77 -3.42
C LEU A 64 19.11 2.24 -3.55
N LEU A 65 19.22 1.71 -4.77
CA LEU A 65 19.40 0.27 -5.03
C LEU A 65 20.69 -0.32 -4.43
N ASP A 66 21.68 0.51 -4.09
CA ASP A 66 22.93 0.07 -3.46
C ASP A 66 22.89 0.17 -1.91
N GLU A 67 21.83 0.75 -1.35
CA GLU A 67 21.70 0.97 0.09
C GLU A 67 21.39 -0.35 0.83
N PRO A 68 22.09 -0.67 1.94
CA PRO A 68 21.94 -1.96 2.62
C PRO A 68 20.61 -2.14 3.33
N TRP A 69 19.87 -1.05 3.55
CA TRP A 69 18.54 -1.03 4.18
C TRP A 69 17.41 -1.04 3.13
N PHE A 70 17.72 -0.96 1.84
CA PHE A 70 16.74 -0.92 0.76
C PHE A 70 16.71 -2.24 -0.02
N TYR A 71 15.50 -2.71 -0.30
CA TYR A 71 15.23 -3.89 -1.10
C TYR A 71 14.09 -3.56 -2.08
N SER A 72 14.04 -4.24 -3.22
CA SER A 72 12.93 -4.13 -4.15
C SER A 72 12.71 -5.47 -4.84
N VAL A 73 11.45 -5.80 -5.11
CA VAL A 73 11.17 -6.77 -6.18
C VAL A 73 11.35 -6.11 -7.54
N GLN A 74 11.49 -6.91 -8.59
CA GLN A 74 11.46 -6.44 -9.98
C GLN A 74 10.03 -6.13 -10.39
N GLY A 75 9.77 -4.92 -10.89
CA GLY A 75 8.49 -4.54 -11.48
C GLY A 75 8.43 -4.75 -12.99
N ASN A 76 7.27 -4.50 -13.58
CA ASN A 76 7.12 -4.63 -15.02
C ASN A 76 7.90 -3.56 -15.79
N HIS A 77 8.07 -2.37 -15.22
CA HIS A 77 8.89 -1.32 -15.84
C HIS A 77 10.37 -1.73 -15.91
N GLU A 78 10.92 -2.33 -14.86
CA GLU A 78 12.28 -2.89 -14.88
C GLU A 78 12.41 -3.99 -15.93
N GLN A 79 11.47 -4.94 -15.96
CA GLN A 79 11.48 -6.04 -16.92
C GLN A 79 11.40 -5.54 -18.37
N MET A 80 10.56 -4.53 -18.62
CA MET A 80 10.46 -3.88 -19.93
C MET A 80 11.80 -3.28 -20.35
N LEU A 81 12.48 -2.54 -19.47
CA LEU A 81 13.79 -1.92 -19.75
C LEU A 81 14.90 -2.97 -19.99
N ILE A 82 14.90 -4.06 -19.24
CA ILE A 82 15.86 -5.16 -19.43
C ILE A 82 15.67 -5.81 -20.80
N ASN A 83 14.42 -6.16 -21.14
CA ASN A 83 14.10 -6.79 -22.43
C ASN A 83 14.43 -5.87 -23.61
N ALA A 84 14.07 -4.61 -23.46
CA ALA A 84 14.40 -3.53 -24.35
C ALA A 84 15.90 -3.46 -24.67
N TYR A 85 16.74 -3.32 -23.64
CA TYR A 85 18.18 -3.22 -23.78
C TYR A 85 18.81 -4.44 -24.48
N HIS A 86 18.31 -5.65 -24.20
CA HIS A 86 18.79 -6.87 -24.84
C HIS A 86 18.36 -7.02 -26.30
N ALA A 87 17.21 -6.44 -26.69
CA ALA A 87 16.75 -6.42 -28.08
C ALA A 87 17.51 -5.39 -28.92
N ASP A 88 17.65 -4.16 -28.39
CA ASP A 88 18.41 -3.07 -29.02
C ASP A 88 18.84 -2.06 -27.94
N PRO A 89 20.15 -1.97 -27.61
CA PRO A 89 20.66 -1.01 -26.62
C PRO A 89 20.43 0.48 -26.96
N ASP A 90 20.17 0.81 -28.24
CA ASP A 90 20.10 2.16 -28.79
C ASP A 90 18.69 2.59 -29.23
N VAL A 91 17.69 1.71 -29.11
CA VAL A 91 16.34 2.06 -29.54
C VAL A 91 15.74 3.16 -28.67
N ARG A 92 14.95 4.01 -29.32
CA ARG A 92 14.32 5.20 -28.75
C ARG A 92 12.87 4.87 -28.41
N TYR A 93 12.51 5.00 -27.14
CA TYR A 93 11.25 4.49 -26.59
C TYR A 93 10.15 5.54 -26.40
N ALA A 94 8.94 5.02 -26.20
CA ALA A 94 7.64 5.69 -26.26
C ALA A 94 7.36 6.66 -25.09
N ALA A 95 6.34 7.51 -25.29
CA ALA A 95 6.07 8.75 -24.54
C ALA A 95 5.86 8.66 -23.01
N HIS A 96 5.82 7.46 -22.38
CA HIS A 96 5.46 7.30 -20.96
C HIS A 96 6.34 6.33 -20.15
N ALA A 97 7.34 5.70 -20.76
CA ALA A 97 8.30 4.81 -20.08
C ALA A 97 9.68 5.01 -20.70
N MET A 98 10.75 4.91 -19.91
CA MET A 98 12.14 4.94 -20.36
C MET A 98 12.57 6.26 -21.03
N VAL A 99 11.82 7.36 -20.85
CA VAL A 99 12.17 8.71 -21.34
C VAL A 99 13.53 9.19 -20.80
N TRP A 100 13.91 8.69 -19.61
CA TRP A 100 15.19 8.99 -18.97
C TRP A 100 16.37 8.18 -19.52
N TRP A 101 16.11 7.04 -20.17
CA TRP A 101 17.14 6.10 -20.58
C TRP A 101 18.18 6.70 -21.55
N PRO A 102 17.81 7.54 -22.53
CA PRO A 102 18.79 8.21 -23.39
C PRO A 102 19.72 9.18 -22.65
N MET A 103 19.37 9.61 -21.44
CA MET A 103 20.21 10.50 -20.62
C MET A 103 21.27 9.74 -19.83
N ILE A 104 21.19 8.41 -19.77
CA ILE A 104 22.20 7.58 -19.11
C ILE A 104 23.42 7.41 -20.04
N PRO A 105 24.65 7.70 -19.57
CA PRO A 105 25.85 7.47 -20.35
C PRO A 105 25.94 6.02 -20.83
N TYR A 106 26.37 5.82 -22.07
CA TYR A 106 26.39 4.50 -22.72
C TYR A 106 27.16 3.47 -21.89
N GLU A 107 28.32 3.87 -21.34
CA GLU A 107 29.17 3.03 -20.49
C GLU A 107 28.51 2.62 -19.16
N SER A 108 27.48 3.34 -18.72
CA SER A 108 26.76 3.07 -17.47
C SER A 108 25.52 2.20 -17.67
N LYS A 109 25.02 2.08 -18.91
CA LYS A 109 23.79 1.34 -19.22
C LYS A 109 23.84 -0.12 -18.75
N SER A 110 24.92 -0.83 -19.07
CA SER A 110 25.07 -2.24 -18.67
C SER A 110 25.04 -2.42 -17.15
N VAL A 111 25.68 -1.52 -16.40
CA VAL A 111 25.68 -1.55 -14.93
C VAL A 111 24.27 -1.37 -14.38
N VAL A 112 23.49 -0.44 -14.94
CA VAL A 112 22.08 -0.24 -14.54
C VAL A 112 21.25 -1.48 -14.84
N ILE A 113 21.39 -2.08 -16.03
CA ILE A 113 20.65 -3.28 -16.40
C ILE A 113 20.98 -4.46 -15.49
N GLU A 114 22.26 -4.68 -15.17
CA GLU A 114 22.67 -5.74 -14.25
C GLU A 114 22.10 -5.53 -12.84
N LYS A 115 22.04 -4.27 -12.36
CA LYS A 115 21.37 -3.93 -11.09
C LYS A 115 19.90 -4.30 -11.11
N LEU A 116 19.14 -3.86 -12.11
CA LEU A 116 17.69 -4.12 -12.20
C LEU A 116 17.40 -5.62 -12.39
N ARG A 117 18.24 -6.31 -13.17
CA ARG A 117 18.16 -7.76 -13.38
C ARG A 117 18.47 -8.57 -12.11
N SER A 118 19.24 -8.00 -11.18
CA SER A 118 19.55 -8.64 -9.91
C SER A 118 18.39 -8.64 -8.91
N LEU A 119 17.36 -7.82 -9.16
CA LEU A 119 16.17 -7.76 -8.31
C LEU A 119 15.38 -9.08 -8.38
N PRO A 120 14.97 -9.65 -7.22
CA PRO A 120 14.13 -10.83 -7.18
C PRO A 120 12.71 -10.52 -7.68
N ILE A 121 11.98 -11.53 -8.15
CA ILE A 121 10.55 -11.41 -8.51
C ILE A 121 9.67 -11.34 -7.26
N ALA A 122 10.07 -12.03 -6.18
CA ALA A 122 9.36 -12.01 -4.90
C ALA A 122 10.32 -11.85 -3.72
N ILE A 123 9.84 -11.22 -2.65
CA ILE A 123 10.52 -11.15 -1.36
C ILE A 123 9.62 -11.76 -0.29
N GLU A 124 10.20 -12.55 0.60
CA GLU A 124 9.55 -13.02 1.82
C GLU A 124 10.15 -12.32 3.03
N ILE A 125 9.30 -11.73 3.86
CA ILE A 125 9.69 -11.15 5.14
C ILE A 125 9.11 -12.03 6.24
N GLU A 126 9.97 -12.61 7.07
CA GLU A 126 9.50 -13.29 8.28
C GLU A 126 9.02 -12.26 9.31
N SER A 127 7.80 -12.42 9.81
CA SER A 127 7.24 -11.57 10.87
C SER A 127 6.76 -12.40 12.05
N ALA A 128 6.35 -11.76 13.15
CA ALA A 128 5.77 -12.47 14.29
C ALA A 128 4.42 -13.13 13.95
N GLN A 129 3.70 -12.61 12.96
CA GLN A 129 2.37 -13.04 12.54
C GLN A 129 2.42 -14.08 11.41
N GLY A 130 3.59 -14.30 10.81
CA GLY A 130 3.80 -15.21 9.68
C GLY A 130 4.58 -14.53 8.54
N ILE A 131 4.60 -15.17 7.37
CA ILE A 131 5.30 -14.62 6.20
C ILE A 131 4.53 -13.43 5.63
N VAL A 132 5.21 -12.31 5.41
CA VAL A 132 4.74 -11.22 4.57
C VAL A 132 5.41 -11.36 3.21
N GLY A 133 4.62 -11.68 2.19
CA GLY A 133 5.07 -11.75 0.81
C GLY A 133 5.05 -10.37 0.16
N VAL A 134 6.03 -10.09 -0.69
CA VAL A 134 6.06 -8.91 -1.55
C VAL A 134 6.25 -9.39 -2.98
N VAL A 135 5.36 -8.96 -3.87
CA VAL A 135 5.38 -9.27 -5.32
C VAL A 135 4.83 -8.05 -6.05
N HIS A 136 5.29 -7.79 -7.26
CA HIS A 136 4.94 -6.54 -7.93
C HIS A 136 3.45 -6.41 -8.26
N ALA A 137 2.85 -7.38 -8.94
CA ALA A 137 1.48 -7.26 -9.44
C ALA A 137 0.46 -8.14 -8.71
N ASP A 138 0.57 -9.47 -8.83
CA ASP A 138 -0.42 -10.37 -8.22
C ASP A 138 0.10 -11.81 -8.01
N VAL A 139 -0.66 -12.58 -7.23
CA VAL A 139 -0.55 -14.05 -7.12
C VAL A 139 -1.80 -14.68 -7.76
N PRO A 140 -1.67 -15.71 -8.61
CA PRO A 140 -2.84 -16.33 -9.24
C PRO A 140 -3.89 -16.80 -8.23
N ALA A 141 -5.17 -16.66 -8.58
CA ALA A 141 -6.29 -17.05 -7.73
C ALA A 141 -6.24 -18.55 -7.36
N GLY A 142 -6.47 -18.87 -6.10
CA GLY A 142 -6.45 -20.25 -5.58
C GLY A 142 -5.05 -20.85 -5.36
N VAL A 143 -3.98 -20.14 -5.73
CA VAL A 143 -2.60 -20.58 -5.47
C VAL A 143 -2.16 -20.08 -4.09
N CYS A 144 -1.59 -20.97 -3.27
CA CYS A 144 -0.99 -20.58 -1.99
C CYS A 144 0.41 -19.98 -2.20
N TRP A 145 0.87 -19.20 -1.25
CA TRP A 145 2.13 -18.46 -1.33
C TRP A 145 3.35 -19.37 -1.60
N GLN A 146 3.42 -20.52 -0.92
CA GLN A 146 4.53 -21.47 -1.10
C GLN A 146 4.57 -22.07 -2.51
N THR A 147 3.42 -22.42 -3.08
CA THR A 147 3.35 -22.91 -4.46
C THR A 147 3.71 -21.80 -5.44
N PHE A 148 3.20 -20.59 -5.23
CA PHE A 148 3.54 -19.42 -6.05
C PHE A 148 5.06 -19.22 -6.12
N VAL A 149 5.73 -19.19 -4.97
CA VAL A 149 7.18 -19.03 -4.87
C VAL A 149 7.94 -20.18 -5.55
N ALA A 150 7.50 -21.43 -5.33
CA ALA A 150 8.14 -22.60 -5.94
C ALA A 150 8.02 -22.63 -7.47
N GLU A 151 7.01 -21.97 -8.03
CA GLU A 151 6.72 -21.94 -9.46
C GLU A 151 7.10 -20.62 -10.15
N LEU A 152 7.93 -19.75 -9.54
CA LEU A 152 8.36 -18.49 -10.17
C LEU A 152 9.15 -18.67 -11.48
N GLU A 153 9.64 -19.88 -11.78
CA GLU A 153 10.25 -20.21 -13.07
C GLU A 153 9.23 -20.55 -14.17
N ASN A 154 7.95 -20.73 -13.81
CA ASN A 154 6.86 -20.92 -14.77
C ASN A 154 6.49 -19.56 -15.40
N PRO A 155 6.60 -19.39 -16.73
CA PRO A 155 6.32 -18.12 -17.40
C PRO A 155 4.92 -17.56 -17.12
N ALA A 156 3.91 -18.40 -16.92
CA ALA A 156 2.55 -17.93 -16.62
C ALA A 156 2.43 -17.35 -15.19
N ILE A 157 3.19 -17.90 -14.23
CA ILE A 157 3.26 -17.40 -12.87
C ILE A 157 4.04 -16.10 -12.83
N GLU A 158 5.18 -16.04 -13.51
CA GLU A 158 6.00 -14.83 -13.65
C GLU A 158 5.23 -13.69 -14.34
N GLU A 159 4.48 -13.99 -15.41
CA GLU A 159 3.61 -13.02 -16.07
C GLU A 159 2.56 -12.47 -15.08
N THR A 160 1.95 -13.31 -14.25
CA THR A 160 1.00 -12.84 -13.24
C THR A 160 1.68 -12.01 -12.15
N ALA A 161 2.88 -12.41 -11.74
CA ALA A 161 3.68 -11.70 -10.74
C ALA A 161 4.08 -10.28 -11.19
N LEU A 162 4.25 -10.07 -12.50
CA LEU A 162 4.66 -8.78 -13.07
C LEU A 162 3.48 -7.97 -13.66
N TRP A 163 2.42 -8.60 -14.15
CA TRP A 163 1.38 -7.92 -14.93
C TRP A 163 -0.06 -8.20 -14.46
N GLY A 164 -0.24 -9.04 -13.44
CA GLY A 164 -1.56 -9.41 -12.93
C GLY A 164 -2.36 -8.21 -12.43
N ARG A 165 -3.60 -8.07 -12.89
CA ARG A 165 -4.56 -7.04 -12.42
C ARG A 165 -5.90 -7.62 -11.96
N ASP A 166 -6.09 -8.91 -12.18
CA ASP A 166 -7.39 -9.57 -12.07
C ASP A 166 -7.96 -9.47 -10.66
N ARG A 167 -7.14 -9.65 -9.62
CA ARG A 167 -7.62 -9.56 -8.23
C ARG A 167 -8.24 -8.22 -7.91
N ILE A 168 -7.59 -7.12 -8.33
CA ILE A 168 -8.07 -5.76 -8.10
C ILE A 168 -9.26 -5.44 -8.99
N MET A 169 -9.16 -5.73 -10.30
CA MET A 169 -10.24 -5.43 -11.26
C MET A 169 -11.53 -6.22 -10.98
N LYS A 170 -11.41 -7.45 -10.48
CA LYS A 170 -12.54 -8.34 -10.19
C LYS A 170 -12.88 -8.40 -8.70
N HIS A 171 -12.21 -7.61 -7.85
CA HIS A 171 -12.38 -7.60 -6.40
C HIS A 171 -12.32 -9.01 -5.75
N GLN A 172 -11.34 -9.83 -6.12
CA GLN A 172 -11.19 -11.18 -5.56
C GLN A 172 -10.64 -11.13 -4.13
N ARG A 173 -11.45 -11.56 -3.15
CA ARG A 173 -11.16 -11.44 -1.71
C ARG A 173 -10.67 -12.72 -1.02
N ASP A 174 -10.54 -13.83 -1.75
CA ASP A 174 -10.14 -15.14 -1.20
C ASP A 174 -8.72 -15.16 -0.59
N GLY A 175 -7.94 -14.09 -0.80
CA GLY A 175 -6.58 -13.94 -0.29
C GLY A 175 -5.59 -14.89 -0.96
N VAL A 176 -4.46 -15.10 -0.30
CA VAL A 176 -3.36 -15.99 -0.67
C VAL A 176 -3.00 -16.82 0.56
N PRO A 177 -3.44 -18.10 0.64
CA PRO A 177 -3.12 -18.97 1.76
C PRO A 177 -1.61 -19.12 1.95
N GLY A 178 -1.17 -19.33 3.20
CA GLY A 178 0.24 -19.54 3.51
C GLY A 178 1.07 -18.26 3.70
N ALA A 179 0.47 -17.08 3.54
CA ALA A 179 1.06 -15.79 3.90
C ALA A 179 0.17 -15.06 4.91
N TRP A 180 0.78 -14.33 5.84
CA TRP A 180 0.08 -13.38 6.71
C TRP A 180 -0.44 -12.18 5.91
N ARG A 181 0.41 -11.61 5.06
CA ARG A 181 0.07 -10.55 4.10
C ARG A 181 0.80 -10.78 2.79
N VAL A 182 0.22 -10.28 1.70
CA VAL A 182 0.90 -10.13 0.41
C VAL A 182 0.78 -8.68 -0.02
N CYS A 183 1.90 -7.98 -0.16
CA CYS A 183 1.94 -6.60 -0.60
C CYS A 183 2.19 -6.52 -2.10
N THR A 184 1.37 -5.75 -2.81
CA THR A 184 1.45 -5.55 -4.25
C THR A 184 1.36 -4.09 -4.64
N GLY A 185 1.85 -3.79 -5.84
CA GLY A 185 1.84 -2.51 -6.52
C GLY A 185 1.07 -2.58 -7.84
N HIS A 186 1.64 -2.00 -8.90
CA HIS A 186 1.29 -2.13 -10.33
C HIS A 186 -0.07 -1.57 -10.76
N SER A 187 -1.14 -1.97 -10.07
CA SER A 187 -2.51 -1.59 -10.39
C SER A 187 -2.90 -0.37 -9.59
N TRP A 188 -2.88 0.78 -10.26
CA TRP A 188 -3.28 2.04 -9.63
C TRP A 188 -4.69 2.00 -9.05
N ILE A 189 -4.79 2.43 -7.80
CA ILE A 189 -6.04 2.61 -7.06
C ILE A 189 -6.04 3.97 -6.34
N PRO A 190 -7.19 4.63 -6.14
CA PRO A 190 -7.23 5.96 -5.53
C PRO A 190 -6.88 5.99 -4.04
N ARG A 191 -6.94 4.85 -3.36
CA ARG A 191 -6.55 4.63 -1.96
C ARG A 191 -6.05 3.20 -1.79
N PRO A 192 -5.18 2.91 -0.80
CA PRO A 192 -4.71 1.55 -0.56
C PRO A 192 -5.90 0.64 -0.30
N LEU A 193 -5.85 -0.57 -0.85
CA LEU A 193 -6.96 -1.53 -0.82
C LEU A 193 -6.50 -2.83 -0.20
N ARG A 194 -7.39 -3.44 0.59
CA ARG A 194 -7.18 -4.78 1.15
C ARG A 194 -8.17 -5.77 0.55
N LEU A 195 -7.64 -6.83 -0.06
CA LEU A 195 -8.43 -7.93 -0.64
C LEU A 195 -8.01 -9.24 0.04
N GLY A 196 -8.77 -9.63 1.08
CA GLY A 196 -8.37 -10.73 1.96
C GLY A 196 -7.13 -10.37 2.78
N ASN A 197 -6.03 -11.09 2.56
CA ASN A 197 -4.71 -10.78 3.11
C ASN A 197 -3.78 -10.07 2.10
N VAL A 198 -4.26 -9.72 0.91
CA VAL A 198 -3.49 -8.95 -0.08
C VAL A 198 -3.68 -7.45 0.16
N LEU A 199 -2.59 -6.69 0.16
CA LEU A 199 -2.54 -5.25 0.32
C LEU A 199 -2.04 -4.63 -0.99
N ALA A 200 -2.91 -3.93 -1.70
CA ALA A 200 -2.55 -3.15 -2.88
C ALA A 200 -2.12 -1.75 -2.44
N LEU A 201 -0.90 -1.36 -2.82
CA LEU A 201 -0.22 -0.17 -2.31
C LEU A 201 0.00 0.91 -3.38
N ASP A 202 -0.21 0.62 -4.68
CA ASP A 202 -0.03 1.65 -5.72
C ASP A 202 -1.18 2.66 -5.72
N ILE A 203 -0.92 3.82 -5.12
CA ILE A 203 -1.80 4.99 -5.16
C ILE A 203 -1.19 6.17 -5.92
N THR A 204 -0.07 5.95 -6.61
CA THR A 204 0.75 7.04 -7.18
C THR A 204 0.20 7.60 -8.48
N GLY A 205 -0.62 6.85 -9.21
CA GLY A 205 -1.18 7.26 -10.50
C GLY A 205 -0.10 7.46 -11.56
N GLY A 206 1.09 6.87 -11.37
CA GLY A 206 2.22 7.07 -12.25
C GLY A 206 3.00 8.36 -12.06
N CYS A 207 2.70 9.18 -11.04
CA CYS A 207 3.62 10.15 -10.39
C CYS A 207 2.91 11.17 -9.49
N ASP A 208 1.60 11.36 -9.65
CA ASP A 208 0.87 12.48 -9.05
C ASP A 208 0.33 12.21 -7.63
N GLY A 209 0.21 10.95 -7.22
CA GLY A 209 -0.28 10.54 -5.89
C GLY A 209 0.81 10.46 -4.82
N SER A 210 0.38 10.40 -3.54
CA SER A 210 1.26 10.12 -2.39
C SER A 210 1.80 8.68 -2.45
N LEU A 211 2.76 8.33 -1.60
CA LEU A 211 3.21 6.94 -1.43
C LEU A 211 2.46 6.27 -0.28
N ALA A 212 1.97 5.06 -0.51
CA ALA A 212 1.49 4.19 0.56
C ALA A 212 2.65 3.36 1.11
N ILE A 213 2.83 3.39 2.43
CA ILE A 213 3.89 2.66 3.14
C ILE A 213 3.25 1.78 4.20
N TYR A 214 3.33 0.47 4.04
CA TYR A 214 2.89 -0.52 5.02
C TYR A 214 4.00 -0.80 6.05
N CYS A 215 3.72 -0.66 7.34
CA CYS A 215 4.61 -1.15 8.41
C CYS A 215 4.20 -2.58 8.79
N VAL A 216 5.13 -3.52 8.65
CA VAL A 216 4.89 -4.95 8.92
C VAL A 216 4.59 -5.19 10.39
N GLN A 217 5.33 -4.53 11.30
CA GLN A 217 5.22 -4.71 12.74
C GLN A 217 3.91 -4.13 13.29
N ASP A 218 3.47 -3.01 12.73
CA ASP A 218 2.25 -2.32 13.15
C ASP A 218 1.00 -2.85 12.41
N ASP A 219 1.18 -3.70 11.40
CA ASP A 219 0.16 -4.13 10.44
C ASP A 219 -0.70 -2.95 9.92
N THR A 220 -0.05 -1.82 9.66
CA THR A 220 -0.73 -0.54 9.35
C THR A 220 -0.13 0.08 8.10
N ILE A 221 -0.99 0.58 7.20
CA ILE A 221 -0.57 1.39 6.06
C ILE A 221 -0.58 2.86 6.46
N TYR A 222 0.42 3.60 6.01
CA TYR A 222 0.57 5.03 6.21
C TYR A 222 0.62 5.75 4.86
N ILE A 223 0.04 6.94 4.83
CA ILE A 223 0.17 7.89 3.72
C ILE A 223 0.61 9.21 4.34
N ASP A 224 1.74 9.74 3.89
CA ASP A 224 2.32 10.98 4.44
C ASP A 224 2.48 10.95 5.98
N GLY A 225 2.82 9.78 6.54
CA GLY A 225 2.98 9.55 7.98
C GLY A 225 1.69 9.38 8.77
N ILE A 226 0.52 9.49 8.12
CA ILE A 226 -0.78 9.33 8.76
C ILE A 226 -1.28 7.90 8.51
N PRO A 227 -1.74 7.17 9.54
CA PRO A 227 -2.38 5.88 9.35
C PRO A 227 -3.53 5.98 8.36
N ALA A 228 -3.42 5.29 7.22
CA ALA A 228 -4.52 5.08 6.32
C ALA A 228 -5.46 4.08 6.98
N SER A 229 -6.67 4.51 7.33
CA SER A 229 -7.73 3.58 7.71
C SER A 229 -8.06 2.74 6.49
N LEU A 230 -7.44 1.56 6.40
CA LEU A 230 -7.89 0.52 5.51
C LEU A 230 -9.31 0.16 5.93
N ASP A 231 -10.26 0.79 5.24
CA ASP A 231 -11.50 0.14 4.92
C ASP A 231 -12.46 -0.13 6.10
N GLN A 232 -12.57 0.82 7.04
CA GLN A 232 -13.61 0.75 8.07
C GLN A 232 -15.01 0.70 7.43
N ALA A 233 -15.25 1.39 6.31
CA ALA A 233 -16.57 1.47 5.68
C ALA A 233 -16.95 0.23 4.85
N GLU A 234 -16.05 -0.34 4.04
CA GLU A 234 -16.36 -1.56 3.27
C GLU A 234 -16.34 -2.78 4.20
N ARG A 235 -15.42 -2.86 5.18
CA ARG A 235 -15.46 -3.92 6.20
C ARG A 235 -16.69 -3.82 7.09
N LEU A 236 -17.15 -2.61 7.43
CA LEU A 236 -18.44 -2.44 8.11
C LEU A 236 -19.59 -2.88 7.21
N SER A 237 -19.53 -2.60 5.91
CA SER A 237 -20.55 -3.04 4.94
C SER A 237 -20.58 -4.58 4.80
N ASP A 238 -19.43 -5.23 4.71
CA ASP A 238 -19.29 -6.69 4.67
C ASP A 238 -19.81 -7.33 5.95
N LEU A 239 -19.48 -6.76 7.13
CA LEU A 239 -19.98 -7.23 8.41
C LEU A 239 -21.49 -7.01 8.58
N LEU A 240 -22.04 -5.91 8.06
CA LEU A 240 -23.49 -5.68 8.04
C LEU A 240 -24.22 -6.65 7.11
N ALA A 241 -23.63 -6.99 5.96
CA ALA A 241 -24.17 -8.00 5.06
C ALA A 241 -24.16 -9.40 5.71
N ALA A 242 -23.05 -9.80 6.33
CA ALA A 242 -22.94 -11.05 7.07
C ALA A 242 -23.91 -11.11 8.27
N LEU A 243 -24.09 -10.00 9.00
CA LEU A 243 -25.07 -9.90 10.09
C LEU A 243 -26.50 -10.15 9.58
N SER A 244 -26.85 -9.57 8.43
CA SER A 244 -28.17 -9.72 7.81
C SER A 244 -28.43 -11.18 7.43
N GLU A 245 -27.47 -11.81 6.74
CA GLU A 245 -27.55 -13.22 6.33
C GLU A 245 -27.70 -14.16 7.55
N LYS A 246 -26.82 -14.01 8.55
CA LYS A 246 -26.81 -14.87 9.74
C LYS A 246 -28.04 -14.67 10.62
N SER A 247 -28.57 -13.44 10.70
CA SER A 247 -29.84 -13.16 11.39
C SER A 247 -31.01 -13.84 10.70
N GLN A 248 -31.01 -13.91 9.36
CA GLN A 248 -32.03 -14.61 8.60
C GLN A 248 -31.96 -16.13 8.82
N LEU A 249 -30.75 -16.72 8.79
CA LEU A 249 -30.54 -18.13 9.09
C LEU A 249 -30.97 -18.51 10.52
N LEU A 250 -30.66 -17.66 11.50
CA LEU A 250 -31.14 -17.82 12.87
C LEU A 250 -32.68 -17.85 12.91
N LYS A 251 -33.33 -16.89 12.25
CA LYS A 251 -34.79 -16.80 12.20
C LYS A 251 -35.44 -18.03 11.56
N ASP A 252 -34.87 -18.53 10.46
CA ASP A 252 -35.39 -19.71 9.76
C ASP A 252 -35.19 -20.99 10.58
N SER A 253 -34.06 -21.10 11.30
CA SER A 253 -33.80 -22.22 12.20
C SER A 253 -34.76 -22.25 13.40
N LEU A 254 -35.09 -21.08 13.99
CA LEU A 254 -36.08 -20.94 15.05
C LEU A 254 -37.48 -21.33 14.56
N ASN A 255 -37.91 -20.84 13.40
CA ASN A 255 -39.22 -21.18 12.81
C ASN A 255 -39.34 -22.68 12.49
N SER A 256 -38.22 -23.34 12.21
CA SER A 256 -38.14 -24.77 11.91
C SER A 256 -37.91 -25.65 13.15
N ASN A 257 -37.90 -25.08 14.36
CA ASN A 257 -37.58 -25.75 15.64
C ASN A 257 -36.23 -26.50 15.66
N LYS A 258 -35.24 -26.00 14.91
CA LYS A 258 -33.87 -26.53 14.85
C LYS A 258 -33.01 -25.93 15.95
N LEU A 259 -33.18 -26.46 17.18
CA LEU A 259 -32.62 -25.87 18.40
C LEU A 259 -31.09 -25.78 18.43
N ILE A 260 -30.37 -26.76 17.88
CA ILE A 260 -28.90 -26.77 17.88
C ILE A 260 -28.36 -25.73 16.89
N GLU A 261 -28.90 -25.71 15.67
CA GLU A 261 -28.54 -24.73 14.64
C GLU A 261 -28.88 -23.30 15.07
N ALA A 262 -30.02 -23.11 15.73
CA ALA A 262 -30.40 -21.82 16.29
C ALA A 262 -29.39 -21.33 17.36
N GLN A 263 -28.89 -22.21 18.21
CA GLN A 263 -27.86 -21.85 19.19
C GLN A 263 -26.54 -21.45 18.53
N ILE A 264 -26.12 -22.16 17.47
CA ILE A 264 -24.92 -21.85 16.70
C ILE A 264 -25.07 -20.48 16.02
N PHE A 265 -26.15 -20.25 15.28
CA PHE A 265 -26.36 -18.97 14.60
C PHE A 265 -26.52 -17.81 15.57
N ALA A 266 -27.11 -18.02 16.75
CA ALA A 266 -27.20 -16.98 17.78
C ALA A 266 -25.82 -16.53 18.28
N ALA A 267 -24.88 -17.47 18.47
CA ALA A 267 -23.51 -17.15 18.87
C ALA A 267 -22.73 -16.42 17.74
N GLU A 268 -22.93 -16.84 16.49
CA GLU A 268 -22.35 -16.17 15.32
C GLU A 268 -22.88 -14.73 15.17
N VAL A 269 -24.20 -14.52 15.31
CA VAL A 269 -24.83 -13.20 15.29
C VAL A 269 -24.29 -12.31 16.40
N ASP A 270 -24.21 -12.78 17.65
CA ASP A 270 -23.68 -12.00 18.78
C ASP A 270 -22.23 -11.56 18.55
N THR A 271 -21.41 -12.44 17.96
CA THR A 271 -20.02 -12.13 17.60
C THR A 271 -19.94 -11.03 16.54
N ILE A 272 -20.74 -11.13 15.49
CA ILE A 272 -20.77 -10.14 14.41
C ILE A 272 -21.28 -8.78 14.93
N VAL A 273 -22.32 -8.76 15.79
CA VAL A 273 -22.85 -7.52 16.39
C VAL A 273 -21.79 -6.77 17.20
N LYS A 274 -20.99 -7.49 17.99
CA LYS A 274 -19.90 -6.90 18.77
C LYS A 274 -18.84 -6.26 17.86
N LEU A 275 -18.45 -6.97 16.80
CA LEU A 275 -17.47 -6.47 15.82
C LEU A 275 -17.98 -5.24 15.06
N VAL A 276 -19.23 -5.25 14.58
CA VAL A 276 -19.88 -4.09 13.94
C VAL A 276 -19.93 -2.91 14.91
N SER A 277 -20.27 -3.14 16.19
CA SER A 277 -20.41 -2.09 17.20
C SER A 277 -19.07 -1.42 17.50
N THR A 278 -18.00 -2.19 17.69
CA THR A 278 -16.65 -1.63 17.90
C THR A 278 -16.19 -0.84 16.67
N MET A 279 -16.31 -1.42 15.48
CA MET A 279 -15.90 -0.75 14.24
C MET A 279 -16.71 0.52 13.95
N TRP A 280 -18.00 0.54 14.28
CA TRP A 280 -18.83 1.72 14.16
C TRP A 280 -18.40 2.82 15.13
N MET A 281 -17.99 2.49 16.35
CA MET A 281 -17.51 3.51 17.30
C MET A 281 -16.23 4.19 16.80
N ASP A 282 -15.29 3.41 16.28
CA ASP A 282 -14.04 3.95 15.71
C ASP A 282 -14.31 4.83 14.48
N ALA A 283 -15.20 4.38 13.58
CA ALA A 283 -15.60 5.16 12.41
C ALA A 283 -16.37 6.44 12.80
N LYS A 284 -17.21 6.36 13.84
CA LYS A 284 -17.97 7.48 14.38
C LYS A 284 -17.06 8.53 15.01
N GLU A 285 -16.00 8.14 15.71
CA GLU A 285 -15.01 9.08 16.23
C GLU A 285 -14.33 9.86 15.09
N GLY A 286 -13.90 9.18 14.03
CA GLY A 286 -13.35 9.85 12.84
C GLY A 286 -14.34 10.80 12.14
N LEU A 287 -15.63 10.46 12.08
CA LEU A 287 -16.67 11.35 11.56
C LEU A 287 -16.91 12.57 12.46
N VAL A 288 -16.84 12.41 13.78
CA VAL A 288 -16.96 13.52 14.73
C VAL A 288 -15.79 14.49 14.57
N GLU A 289 -14.56 13.99 14.42
CA GLU A 289 -13.39 14.83 14.16
C GLU A 289 -13.51 15.61 12.84
N GLN A 290 -13.96 14.95 11.76
CA GLN A 290 -14.23 15.63 10.48
C GLN A 290 -15.32 16.70 10.61
N GLN A 291 -16.40 16.40 11.33
CA GLN A 291 -17.48 17.36 11.56
C GLN A 291 -17.02 18.52 12.44
N GLN A 292 -16.19 18.27 13.45
CA GLN A 292 -15.56 19.32 14.27
C GLN A 292 -14.68 20.22 13.42
N PHE A 293 -13.89 19.64 12.51
CA PHE A 293 -13.05 20.38 11.57
C PHE A 293 -13.88 21.26 10.63
N ILE A 294 -14.94 20.72 10.01
CA ILE A 294 -15.88 21.48 9.17
C ILE A 294 -16.54 22.61 9.97
N ASN A 295 -16.99 22.33 11.19
CA ASN A 295 -17.61 23.33 12.06
C ASN A 295 -16.61 24.43 12.45
N ALA A 296 -15.35 24.08 12.68
CA ALA A 296 -14.29 25.04 12.95
C ALA A 296 -14.02 25.94 11.73
N LEU A 297 -13.95 25.37 10.52
CA LEU A 297 -13.85 26.11 9.27
C LEU A 297 -15.05 27.04 9.03
N HIS A 298 -16.27 26.59 9.30
CA HIS A 298 -17.46 27.43 9.26
C HIS A 298 -17.36 28.57 10.28
N GLY A 299 -16.91 28.28 11.50
CA GLY A 299 -16.69 29.27 12.55
C GLY A 299 -15.63 30.32 12.19
N VAL A 300 -14.62 29.94 11.39
CA VAL A 300 -13.63 30.84 10.79
C VAL A 300 -14.28 31.72 9.72
N SER A 301 -15.05 31.14 8.80
CA SER A 301 -15.73 31.85 7.70
C SER A 301 -16.68 32.94 8.21
N LEU A 302 -17.36 32.69 9.32
CA LEU A 302 -18.27 33.64 9.97
C LEU A 302 -17.56 34.74 10.78
N SER A 303 -16.24 34.64 10.99
CA SER A 303 -15.45 35.60 11.78
C SER A 303 -14.77 36.64 10.88
N LYS A 304 -14.51 37.85 11.41
CA LYS A 304 -13.84 38.94 10.68
C LYS A 304 -12.63 39.49 11.45
N GLY A 305 -11.67 40.07 10.72
CA GLY A 305 -10.50 40.76 11.28
C GLY A 305 -9.62 39.87 12.18
N SER A 306 -9.09 40.44 13.26
CA SER A 306 -8.18 39.75 14.20
C SER A 306 -8.76 38.47 14.81
N ARG A 307 -10.09 38.39 14.97
CA ARG A 307 -10.78 37.21 15.50
C ARG A 307 -10.81 36.04 14.49
N ARG A 308 -10.77 36.33 13.19
CA ARG A 308 -10.63 35.32 12.14
C ARG A 308 -9.21 34.76 12.14
N GLY A 309 -8.20 35.64 12.21
CA GLY A 309 -6.78 35.25 12.32
C GLY A 309 -6.53 34.33 13.51
N ALA A 310 -6.93 34.75 14.71
CA ALA A 310 -6.74 33.95 15.93
C ALA A 310 -7.43 32.56 15.89
N LYS A 311 -8.60 32.45 15.24
CA LYS A 311 -9.28 31.15 15.06
C LYS A 311 -8.59 30.27 14.03
N LEU A 312 -8.07 30.86 12.95
CA LEU A 312 -7.28 30.14 11.96
C LEU A 312 -5.95 29.67 12.54
N ASP A 313 -5.27 30.48 13.35
CA ASP A 313 -4.04 30.10 14.04
C ASP A 313 -4.28 28.95 15.03
N ALA A 314 -5.39 29.02 15.80
CA ALA A 314 -5.80 27.94 16.68
C ALA A 314 -6.09 26.64 15.90
N LEU A 315 -6.80 26.74 14.78
CA LEU A 315 -7.08 25.57 13.93
C LEU A 315 -5.82 25.02 13.26
N CYS A 316 -4.88 25.88 12.85
CA CYS A 316 -3.56 25.44 12.34
C CYS A 316 -2.78 24.67 13.40
N SER A 317 -2.79 25.14 14.65
CA SER A 317 -2.07 24.49 15.76
C SER A 317 -2.55 23.05 16.02
N GLN A 318 -3.84 22.79 15.82
CA GLN A 318 -4.45 21.47 15.93
C GLN A 318 -4.08 20.51 14.80
N HIS A 319 -3.52 21.03 13.70
CA HIS A 319 -3.16 20.27 12.50
C HIS A 319 -1.68 20.39 12.15
N THR A 320 -0.84 20.76 13.12
CA THR A 320 0.60 21.03 12.93
C THR A 320 1.31 19.83 12.27
N GLY A 321 2.05 20.07 11.19
CA GLY A 321 2.79 19.07 10.42
C GLY A 321 1.98 18.35 9.35
N SER A 322 0.69 18.67 9.16
CA SER A 322 -0.17 18.04 8.15
C SER A 322 -0.34 18.87 6.87
N GLN A 323 -0.75 18.24 5.77
CA GLN A 323 -1.15 18.95 4.55
C GLN A 323 -2.28 19.98 4.82
N THR A 324 -3.15 19.68 5.80
CA THR A 324 -4.25 20.56 6.24
C THR A 324 -3.72 21.86 6.83
N GLU A 325 -2.62 21.85 7.59
CA GLU A 325 -1.99 23.09 8.07
C GLU A 325 -1.51 23.95 6.90
N GLY A 326 -0.88 23.36 5.89
CA GLY A 326 -0.43 24.08 4.70
C GLY A 326 -1.58 24.77 3.95
N LEU A 327 -2.72 24.11 3.84
CA LEU A 327 -3.94 24.68 3.25
C LEU A 327 -4.55 25.78 4.13
N LEU A 328 -4.64 25.57 5.45
CA LEU A 328 -5.13 26.57 6.41
C LEU A 328 -4.25 27.82 6.43
N ARG A 329 -2.92 27.68 6.37
CA ARG A 329 -1.98 28.81 6.31
C ARG A 329 -2.10 29.61 5.02
N ARG A 330 -2.42 28.97 3.89
CA ARG A 330 -2.73 29.68 2.64
C ARG A 330 -4.02 30.50 2.76
N LEU A 331 -5.02 30.01 3.50
CA LEU A 331 -6.25 30.74 3.79
C LEU A 331 -6.03 31.94 4.74
N ILE A 332 -5.03 31.88 5.61
CA ILE A 332 -4.58 33.01 6.44
C ILE A 332 -3.95 34.11 5.58
N ASN A 333 -3.06 33.71 4.66
CA ASN A 333 -2.29 34.65 3.82
C ASN A 333 -3.10 35.26 2.66
N ALA A 334 -4.32 34.77 2.40
CA ALA A 334 -5.22 35.28 1.37
C ALA A 334 -6.23 36.34 1.87
N THR A 335 -6.16 36.71 3.16
CA THR A 335 -7.00 37.73 3.82
C THR A 335 -6.19 38.86 4.37
#